data_AF-A0A1V3PF99-F1
#
_entry.id   AF-A0A1V3PF99-F1
#
_cell.length_a   1.000
_cell.length_b   1.000
_cell.length_c   1.000
_cell.angle_alpha   90.00
_cell.angle_beta   90.00
_cell.angle_gamma   90.00
#
_symmetry.space_group_name_H-M   'P 1'
#
loop_
_entity.id
_entity.type
_entity.pdbx_description
1 polymer ?
#
loop_
_entity_poly.entity_id
_entity_poly.type
_entity_poly.pdbx_seq_one_letter_code
_entity_poly.pdbx_strand_id
1 'polypeptide(L)'
;MPMPRWLIAAAVTCVAAAGCSEAPDGKTAQIARQPQQADPTNPLITAGHLAGVEVAGLSGDQRAMQGHIEAMHKDMMRSMHLADPSRRIDHEAASAAVRPLQGVQSVVWIDNANLLVMVGGGQYRSMATIDNVCLALEPLGDTLSVVVNVQDVMATTSEGADTLSRNCQLGAGERAMFQQKRQVDALDPEVRRVFRAQQGVGK
;
A
#
# COMPACT_ATOMS: atom_id res chain seq x y z
N MET A 1 83.98 -26.58 11.30
CA MET A 1 83.92 -27.47 12.48
C MET A 1 83.61 -26.60 13.70
N PRO A 2 82.70 -26.91 14.65
CA PRO A 2 81.80 -28.06 14.82
C PRO A 2 80.29 -27.69 14.95
N MET A 3 79.46 -28.74 15.06
CA MET A 3 77.99 -28.83 15.17
C MET A 3 77.39 -28.34 16.53
N PRO A 4 76.18 -28.76 16.96
CA PRO A 4 74.82 -28.36 16.58
C PRO A 4 74.03 -27.91 17.84
N ARG A 5 72.77 -27.46 17.71
CA ARG A 5 71.77 -27.66 18.78
C ARG A 5 70.33 -27.43 18.30
N TRP A 6 69.54 -28.49 18.39
CA TRP A 6 68.10 -28.53 18.24
C TRP A 6 67.39 -27.96 19.46
N LEU A 7 66.33 -27.17 19.27
CA LEU A 7 65.15 -27.00 20.14
C LEU A 7 63.99 -26.51 19.23
N ILE A 8 63.10 -27.40 18.76
CA ILE A 8 61.75 -27.69 19.27
C ILE A 8 60.77 -26.51 19.24
N ALA A 9 59.77 -26.66 18.34
CA ALA A 9 58.36 -26.27 18.40
C ALA A 9 57.95 -24.80 18.61
N ALA A 10 57.20 -24.25 17.64
CA ALA A 10 55.73 -24.24 17.69
C ALA A 10 55.19 -23.67 16.36
N ALA A 11 54.59 -24.53 15.53
CA ALA A 11 53.81 -24.10 14.38
C ALA A 11 52.44 -23.64 14.89
N VAL A 12 52.23 -22.32 14.95
CA VAL A 12 50.89 -21.74 15.13
C VAL A 12 50.24 -21.73 13.75
N THR A 13 49.46 -22.76 13.46
CA THR A 13 48.59 -22.83 12.29
C THR A 13 47.45 -21.83 12.49
N CYS A 14 47.54 -20.66 11.85
CA CYS A 14 46.40 -19.78 11.66
C CYS A 14 45.39 -20.50 10.76
N VAL A 15 44.34 -21.05 11.36
CA VAL A 15 43.12 -21.43 10.64
C VAL A 15 42.47 -20.13 10.18
N ALA A 16 42.79 -19.72 8.94
CA ALA A 16 41.96 -18.77 8.23
C ALA A 16 40.62 -19.47 7.99
N ALA A 17 39.62 -19.15 8.80
CA ALA A 17 38.24 -19.40 8.45
C ALA A 17 37.95 -18.57 7.21
N ALA A 18 38.19 -19.16 6.03
CA ALA A 18 37.51 -18.79 4.81
C ALA A 18 36.03 -19.07 5.08
N GLY A 19 35.36 -18.09 5.70
CA GLY A 19 33.91 -18.05 5.72
C GLY A 19 33.48 -17.99 4.27
N CYS A 20 33.04 -19.13 3.75
CA CYS A 20 32.26 -19.20 2.53
C CYS A 20 31.06 -18.28 2.75
N SER A 21 31.19 -17.03 2.32
CA SER A 21 30.05 -16.18 2.04
C SER A 21 29.43 -16.78 0.81
N GLU A 22 28.61 -17.80 1.02
CA GLU A 22 27.60 -18.19 0.04
C GLU A 22 26.73 -16.94 -0.11
N ALA A 23 26.95 -16.23 -1.22
CA ALA A 23 26.10 -15.13 -1.62
C ALA A 23 24.66 -15.68 -1.58
N PRO A 24 23.74 -15.04 -0.85
CA PRO A 24 22.37 -15.52 -0.81
C PRO A 24 21.85 -15.46 -2.24
N ASP A 25 21.66 -16.64 -2.83
CA ASP A 25 21.06 -16.81 -4.14
C ASP A 25 19.78 -15.99 -4.15
N GLY A 26 19.80 -14.95 -4.99
CA GLY A 26 18.73 -13.99 -5.18
C GLY A 26 17.50 -14.64 -5.79
N LYS A 27 16.81 -15.45 -4.99
CA LYS A 27 15.42 -15.85 -5.16
C LYS A 27 14.66 -15.50 -3.89
N THR A 28 14.79 -14.26 -3.44
CA THR A 28 13.66 -13.63 -2.75
C THR A 28 12.56 -13.59 -3.80
N ALA A 29 11.59 -14.50 -3.70
CA ALA A 29 10.32 -14.33 -4.40
C ALA A 29 9.93 -12.87 -4.15
N GLN A 30 9.83 -12.07 -5.22
CA GLN A 30 9.28 -10.73 -5.11
C GLN A 30 7.85 -10.94 -4.64
N ILE A 31 7.65 -10.89 -3.32
CA ILE A 31 6.33 -10.81 -2.74
C ILE A 31 5.76 -9.54 -3.36
N ALA A 32 4.78 -9.71 -4.25
CA ALA A 32 4.14 -8.59 -4.91
C ALA A 32 3.70 -7.62 -3.80
N ARG A 33 4.23 -6.41 -3.84
CA ARG A 33 3.98 -5.41 -2.80
C ARG A 33 2.48 -5.13 -2.80
N GLN A 34 1.84 -5.29 -1.64
CA GLN A 34 0.44 -4.94 -1.45
C GLN A 34 0.31 -3.52 -0.92
N PRO A 35 -0.80 -2.83 -1.19
CA PRO A 35 -1.06 -1.54 -0.58
C PRO A 35 -1.06 -1.64 0.95
N GLN A 36 -0.62 -0.58 1.63
CA GLN A 36 -0.76 -0.43 3.08
C GLN A 36 -2.21 -0.71 3.50
N GLN A 37 -2.38 -1.45 4.59
CA GLN A 37 -3.70 -1.74 5.17
C GLN A 37 -3.82 -1.07 6.54
N ALA A 38 -5.03 -0.63 6.86
CA ALA A 38 -5.41 -0.08 8.15
C ALA A 38 -5.95 -1.18 9.06
N ASP A 39 -5.13 -2.19 9.29
CA ASP A 39 -5.45 -3.30 10.18
C ASP A 39 -5.56 -2.84 11.65
N PRO A 40 -6.27 -3.61 12.50
CA PRO A 40 -6.26 -3.40 13.94
C PRO A 40 -4.83 -3.32 14.49
N THR A 41 -4.63 -2.54 15.55
CA THR A 41 -3.31 -2.35 16.16
C THR A 41 -2.63 -3.68 16.45
N ASN A 42 -1.44 -3.90 15.88
CA ASN A 42 -0.67 -5.12 16.09
C ASN A 42 0.24 -4.96 17.32
N PRO A 43 0.04 -5.73 18.40
CA PRO A 43 0.80 -5.57 19.63
C PRO A 43 2.32 -5.79 19.44
N LEU A 44 2.72 -6.60 18.45
CA LEU A 44 4.13 -6.84 18.14
C LEU A 44 4.79 -5.62 17.50
N ILE A 45 4.07 -4.93 16.62
CA ILE A 45 4.56 -3.69 16.00
C ILE A 45 4.70 -2.61 17.08
N THR A 46 3.68 -2.44 17.92
CA THR A 46 3.74 -1.50 19.06
C THR A 46 4.89 -1.82 20.01
N ALA A 47 5.10 -3.09 20.37
CA ALA A 47 6.23 -3.51 21.20
C ALA A 47 7.58 -3.20 20.54
N GLY A 48 7.70 -3.38 19.22
CA GLY A 48 8.89 -2.99 18.46
C GLY A 48 9.18 -1.49 18.53
N HIS A 49 8.16 -0.65 18.44
CA HIS A 49 8.31 0.80 18.64
C HIS A 49 8.76 1.15 20.05
N LEU A 50 8.18 0.51 21.09
CA LEU A 50 8.57 0.75 22.48
C LEU A 50 10.03 0.35 22.75
N ALA A 51 10.46 -0.81 22.25
CA ALA A 51 11.86 -1.24 22.35
C ALA A 51 12.80 -0.26 21.62
N GLY A 52 12.39 0.24 20.45
CA GLY A 52 13.13 1.27 19.72
C GLY A 52 13.27 2.59 20.48
N VAL A 53 12.19 3.04 21.15
CA VAL A 53 12.21 4.22 22.04
C VAL A 53 13.20 4.03 23.19
N GLU A 54 13.20 2.86 23.83
CA GLU A 54 14.11 2.56 24.94
C GLU A 54 15.58 2.58 24.49
N VAL A 55 15.89 1.87 23.40
CA VAL A 55 17.26 1.86 22.83
C VAL A 55 17.72 3.26 22.44
N ALA A 56 16.86 4.04 21.79
CA ALA A 56 17.15 5.43 21.41
C ALA A 56 17.31 6.34 22.63
N GLY A 57 16.53 6.13 23.69
CA GLY A 57 16.65 6.86 24.95
C GLY A 57 17.99 6.57 25.65
N LEU A 58 18.42 5.30 25.67
CA LEU A 58 19.70 4.89 26.24
C LEU A 58 20.90 5.40 25.44
N SER A 59 20.78 5.51 24.11
CA SER A 59 21.83 6.04 23.24
C SER A 59 21.85 7.57 23.14
N GLY A 60 20.84 8.25 23.68
CA GLY A 60 20.67 9.69 23.55
C GLY A 60 20.21 10.15 22.16
N ASP A 61 19.78 9.23 21.29
CA ASP A 61 19.28 9.55 19.95
C ASP A 61 17.82 10.06 20.01
N GLN A 62 17.67 11.35 20.29
CA GLN A 62 16.35 11.98 20.38
C GLN A 62 15.56 11.90 19.08
N ARG A 63 16.21 11.88 17.92
CA ARG A 63 15.52 11.81 16.62
C ARG A 63 14.94 10.44 16.39
N ALA A 64 15.70 9.38 16.68
CA ALA A 64 15.20 8.02 16.60
C ALA A 64 14.03 7.81 17.59
N MET A 65 14.17 8.30 18.82
CA MET A 65 13.11 8.23 19.82
C MET A 65 11.82 8.90 19.34
N GLN A 66 11.91 10.13 18.82
CA GLN A 66 10.76 10.86 18.28
C GLN A 66 10.14 10.12 17.08
N GLY A 67 10.96 9.54 16.20
CA GLY A 67 10.49 8.75 15.05
C GLY A 67 9.66 7.54 15.47
N HIS A 68 10.07 6.80 16.50
CA HIS A 68 9.28 5.67 17.00
C HIS A 68 7.96 6.09 17.63
N ILE A 69 7.93 7.20 18.38
CA ILE A 69 6.70 7.75 18.95
C ILE A 69 5.74 8.21 17.85
N GLU A 70 6.26 8.91 16.85
CA GLU A 70 5.45 9.39 15.72
C GLU A 70 4.89 8.22 14.89
N ALA A 71 5.67 7.18 14.65
CA ALA A 71 5.21 5.97 13.96
C ALA A 71 4.09 5.27 14.73
N MET A 72 4.24 5.13 16.05
CA MET A 72 3.20 4.55 16.91
C MET A 72 1.90 5.37 16.89
N HIS A 73 2.02 6.71 16.91
CA HIS A 73 0.85 7.59 16.77
C HIS A 73 0.16 7.41 15.41
N LYS A 74 0.93 7.30 14.32
CA LYS A 74 0.39 7.03 12.97
C LYS A 74 -0.33 5.67 12.90
N ASP A 75 0.25 4.63 13.47
CA ASP A 75 -0.38 3.30 13.50
C ASP A 75 -1.68 3.31 14.29
N MET A 76 -1.71 4.01 15.43
CA MET A 76 -2.93 4.20 16.21
C MET A 76 -4.02 4.92 15.39
N MET A 77 -3.69 6.07 14.79
CA MET A 77 -4.62 6.84 13.96
C MET A 77 -5.17 6.01 12.79
N ARG A 78 -4.29 5.27 12.11
CA ARG A 78 -4.66 4.38 11.02
C ARG A 78 -5.61 3.27 11.49
N SER A 79 -5.35 2.64 12.65
CA SER A 79 -6.24 1.60 13.19
C SER A 79 -7.63 2.12 13.58
N MET A 80 -7.77 3.44 13.82
CA MET A 80 -9.06 4.11 14.00
C MET A 80 -9.68 4.59 12.67
N HIS A 81 -9.08 4.21 11.54
CA HIS A 81 -9.42 4.65 10.19
C HIS A 81 -9.41 6.18 10.03
N LEU A 82 -8.54 6.87 10.78
CA LEU A 82 -8.44 8.33 10.74
C LEU A 82 -7.31 8.76 9.82
N ALA A 83 -7.66 9.38 8.69
CA ALA A 83 -6.69 9.89 7.73
C ALA A 83 -5.89 11.07 8.29
N ASP A 84 -4.61 11.14 7.92
CA ASP A 84 -3.69 12.21 8.32
C ASP A 84 -3.84 13.44 7.39
N PRO A 85 -4.44 14.56 7.88
CA PRO A 85 -4.67 15.74 7.06
C PRO A 85 -3.39 16.49 6.70
N SER A 86 -2.26 16.21 7.37
CA SER A 86 -0.97 16.84 7.05
C SER A 86 -0.29 16.18 5.85
N ARG A 87 -0.72 14.96 5.49
CA ARG A 87 -0.18 14.16 4.38
C ARG A 87 -1.17 14.02 3.22
N ARG A 88 -1.89 15.10 2.90
CA ARG A 88 -2.79 15.11 1.74
C ARG A 88 -2.03 14.88 0.46
N ILE A 89 -2.64 14.11 -0.43
CA ILE A 89 -2.11 13.82 -1.75
C ILE A 89 -2.49 14.98 -2.69
N ASP A 90 -1.51 15.52 -3.41
CA ASP A 90 -1.76 16.48 -4.47
C ASP A 90 -2.47 15.83 -5.66
N HIS A 91 -3.53 16.46 -6.15
CA HIS A 91 -4.41 15.87 -7.16
C HIS A 91 -3.73 15.70 -8.52
N GLU A 92 -2.88 16.64 -8.91
CA GLU A 92 -2.16 16.59 -10.18
C GLU A 92 -1.02 15.58 -10.12
N ALA A 93 -0.27 15.53 -9.01
CA ALA A 93 0.73 14.50 -8.76
C ALA A 93 0.12 13.09 -8.76
N ALA A 94 -1.04 12.91 -8.11
CA ALA A 94 -1.79 11.66 -8.14
C ALA A 94 -2.21 11.28 -9.57
N SER A 95 -2.77 12.24 -10.31
CA SER A 95 -3.18 12.00 -11.70
C SER A 95 -1.99 11.61 -12.58
N ALA A 96 -0.84 12.27 -12.40
CA ALA A 96 0.40 11.96 -13.11
C ALA A 96 0.95 10.57 -12.75
N ALA A 97 0.84 10.15 -11.49
CA ALA A 97 1.28 8.83 -11.04
C ALA A 97 0.37 7.69 -11.54
N VAL A 98 -0.93 7.95 -11.69
CA VAL A 98 -1.92 6.93 -12.07
C VAL A 98 -2.09 6.78 -13.58
N ARG A 99 -1.96 7.87 -14.36
CA ARG A 99 -2.11 7.84 -15.82
C ARG A 99 -1.27 6.77 -16.56
N PRO A 100 -0.03 6.46 -16.15
CA PRO A 100 0.78 5.45 -16.83
C PRO A 100 0.37 4.00 -16.53
N LEU A 101 -0.53 3.76 -15.57
CA LEU A 101 -0.94 2.41 -15.20
C LEU A 101 -1.70 1.73 -16.36
N GLN A 102 -1.50 0.42 -16.48
CA GLN A 102 -2.07 -0.36 -17.57
C GLN A 102 -3.60 -0.31 -17.57
N GLY A 103 -4.18 -0.06 -18.75
CA GLY A 103 -5.63 -0.02 -18.94
C GLY A 103 -6.29 1.31 -18.55
N VAL A 104 -5.57 2.22 -17.87
CA VAL A 104 -6.08 3.56 -17.54
C VAL A 104 -6.18 4.40 -18.80
N GLN A 105 -7.37 4.95 -19.07
CA GLN A 105 -7.60 5.91 -20.15
C GLN A 105 -7.67 7.34 -19.62
N SER A 106 -8.27 7.54 -18.46
CA SER A 106 -8.32 8.85 -17.82
C SER A 106 -8.50 8.75 -16.31
N VAL A 107 -8.13 9.83 -15.63
CA VAL A 107 -8.12 9.96 -14.17
C VAL A 107 -8.69 11.32 -13.82
N VAL A 108 -9.68 11.36 -12.92
CA VAL A 108 -10.38 12.59 -12.52
C VAL A 108 -10.66 12.55 -11.03
N TRP A 109 -10.39 13.64 -10.33
CA TRP A 109 -10.86 13.82 -8.95
C TRP A 109 -12.29 14.35 -8.95
N ILE A 110 -13.18 13.66 -8.25
CA ILE A 110 -14.58 14.08 -8.07
C ILE A 110 -14.66 15.13 -6.94
N ASP A 111 -13.90 14.90 -5.88
CA ASP A 111 -13.77 15.75 -4.71
C ASP A 111 -12.39 15.49 -4.05
N ASN A 112 -12.18 15.93 -2.81
CA ASN A 112 -10.89 15.77 -2.11
C ASN A 112 -10.56 14.33 -1.68
N ALA A 113 -11.50 13.39 -1.82
CA ALA A 113 -11.37 12.02 -1.34
C ALA A 113 -11.62 10.98 -2.43
N ASN A 114 -12.38 11.31 -3.47
CA ASN A 114 -12.82 10.36 -4.49
C ASN A 114 -12.07 10.55 -5.80
N LEU A 115 -11.22 9.57 -6.12
CA LEU A 115 -10.52 9.46 -7.39
C LEU A 115 -11.30 8.54 -8.34
N LEU A 116 -11.70 9.04 -9.50
CA LEU A 116 -12.29 8.27 -10.59
C LEU A 116 -11.21 7.89 -11.61
N VAL A 117 -11.10 6.59 -11.88
CA VAL A 117 -10.19 6.00 -12.86
C VAL A 117 -11.02 5.30 -13.92
N MET A 118 -10.99 5.85 -15.12
CA MET A 118 -11.68 5.29 -16.27
C MET A 118 -10.72 4.36 -17.02
N VAL A 119 -11.16 3.14 -17.27
CA VAL A 119 -10.34 2.08 -17.88
C VAL A 119 -10.93 1.56 -19.18
N GLY A 120 -10.04 1.10 -20.06
CA GLY A 120 -10.39 0.59 -21.39
C GLY A 120 -10.62 -0.91 -21.41
N GLY A 121 -11.72 -1.38 -20.81
CA GLY A 121 -12.14 -2.78 -20.85
C GLY A 121 -12.39 -3.38 -19.47
N GLY A 122 -13.39 -4.27 -19.41
CA GLY A 122 -13.89 -4.85 -18.16
C GLY A 122 -12.86 -5.64 -17.36
N GLN A 123 -11.81 -6.18 -17.99
CA GLN A 123 -10.70 -6.84 -17.30
C GLN A 123 -9.90 -5.88 -16.39
N TYR A 124 -9.90 -4.59 -16.71
CA TYR A 124 -9.24 -3.56 -15.91
C TYR A 124 -10.16 -2.98 -14.83
N ARG A 125 -11.47 -3.27 -14.87
CA ARG A 125 -12.38 -2.94 -13.77
C ARG A 125 -12.28 -4.01 -12.68
N SER A 126 -11.15 -4.00 -11.97
CA SER A 126 -10.80 -5.03 -11.00
C SER A 126 -10.19 -4.45 -9.72
N MET A 127 -10.19 -5.25 -8.66
CA MET A 127 -9.53 -4.87 -7.40
C MET A 127 -8.01 -4.74 -7.58
N ALA A 128 -7.40 -5.51 -8.48
CA ALA A 128 -5.98 -5.41 -8.80
C ALA A 128 -5.63 -4.04 -9.40
N THR A 129 -6.52 -3.47 -10.23
CA THR A 129 -6.35 -2.09 -10.72
C THR A 129 -6.40 -1.10 -9.57
N ILE A 130 -7.33 -1.26 -8.63
CA ILE A 130 -7.39 -0.42 -7.44
C ILE A 130 -6.10 -0.57 -6.61
N ASP A 131 -5.59 -1.79 -6.42
CA ASP A 131 -4.34 -2.03 -5.70
C ASP A 131 -3.16 -1.30 -6.36
N ASN A 132 -3.04 -1.39 -7.70
CA ASN A 132 -2.00 -0.70 -8.47
C ASN A 132 -2.10 0.83 -8.35
N VAL A 133 -3.32 1.37 -8.37
CA VAL A 133 -3.58 2.80 -8.14
C VAL A 133 -3.11 3.18 -6.73
N CYS A 134 -3.52 2.42 -5.71
CA CYS A 134 -3.15 2.71 -4.33
C CYS A 134 -1.63 2.66 -4.10
N LEU A 135 -0.94 1.68 -4.69
CA LEU A 135 0.52 1.60 -4.65
C LEU A 135 1.19 2.81 -5.31
N ALA A 136 0.64 3.31 -6.43
CA ALA A 136 1.16 4.50 -7.10
C ALA A 136 0.97 5.78 -6.24
N LEU A 137 -0.04 5.81 -5.38
CA LEU A 137 -0.36 6.96 -4.52
C LEU A 137 0.37 6.96 -3.17
N GLU A 138 0.75 5.79 -2.63
CA GLU A 138 1.50 5.67 -1.36
C GLU A 138 2.68 6.63 -1.17
N PRO A 139 3.58 6.82 -2.16
CA PRO A 139 4.72 7.71 -1.97
C PRO A 139 4.31 9.19 -1.90
N LEU A 140 3.10 9.54 -2.34
CA LEU A 140 2.62 10.92 -2.43
C LEU A 140 1.95 11.41 -1.15
N GLY A 141 1.48 10.52 -0.27
CA GLY A 141 0.75 10.94 0.93
C GLY A 141 0.01 9.80 1.63
N ASP A 142 -0.97 10.15 2.46
CA ASP A 142 -1.80 9.20 3.16
C ASP A 142 -2.99 8.74 2.30
N THR A 143 -2.89 7.52 1.80
CA THR A 143 -3.90 6.91 0.94
C THR A 143 -5.19 6.52 1.67
N LEU A 144 -5.21 6.53 3.02
CA LEU A 144 -6.44 6.32 3.80
C LEU A 144 -7.48 7.42 3.51
N SER A 145 -7.03 8.60 3.09
CA SER A 145 -7.90 9.70 2.65
C SER A 145 -8.58 9.45 1.29
N VAL A 146 -8.15 8.44 0.53
CA VAL A 146 -8.55 8.23 -0.87
C VAL A 146 -9.43 7.00 -1.06
N VAL A 147 -10.54 7.20 -1.75
CA VAL A 147 -11.39 6.16 -2.33
C VAL A 147 -11.19 6.17 -3.83
N VAL A 148 -10.74 5.02 -4.34
CA VAL A 148 -10.58 4.80 -5.78
C VAL A 148 -11.87 4.22 -6.32
N ASN A 149 -12.34 4.78 -7.43
CA ASN A 149 -13.53 4.41 -8.16
C ASN A 149 -13.10 4.04 -9.58
N VAL A 150 -13.34 2.80 -10.02
CA VAL A 150 -12.92 2.31 -11.34
C VAL A 150 -14.15 2.06 -12.20
N GLN A 151 -14.18 2.63 -13.40
CA GLN A 151 -15.26 2.46 -14.36
C GLN A 151 -14.72 2.02 -15.72
N ASP A 152 -15.35 1.03 -16.34
CA ASP A 152 -15.04 0.64 -17.72
C ASP A 152 -15.81 1.54 -18.69
N VAL A 153 -15.08 2.35 -19.46
CA VAL A 153 -15.68 3.26 -20.46
C VAL A 153 -16.05 2.56 -21.77
N MET A 154 -15.65 1.29 -21.94
CA MET A 154 -15.99 0.46 -23.09
C MET A 154 -17.19 -0.45 -22.81
N ALA A 155 -17.80 -0.35 -21.63
CA ALA A 155 -18.92 -1.18 -21.23
C ALA A 155 -20.15 -0.96 -22.15
N THR A 156 -20.70 -2.06 -22.65
CA THR A 156 -21.91 -2.07 -23.48
C THR A 156 -23.17 -2.49 -22.72
N THR A 157 -23.03 -2.82 -21.44
CA THR A 157 -24.12 -3.23 -20.53
C THR A 157 -24.15 -2.34 -19.29
N SER A 158 -25.31 -2.26 -18.64
CA SER A 158 -25.44 -1.50 -17.39
C SER A 158 -24.48 -1.98 -16.30
N GLU A 159 -24.37 -3.30 -16.12
CA GLU A 159 -23.51 -3.92 -15.11
C GLU A 159 -22.03 -3.75 -15.41
N GLY A 160 -21.66 -3.65 -16.69
CA GLY A 160 -20.31 -3.33 -17.11
C GLY A 160 -19.92 -1.88 -16.77
N ALA A 161 -20.89 -0.97 -16.83
CA ALA A 161 -20.70 0.45 -16.54
C ALA A 161 -20.71 0.78 -15.03
N ASP A 162 -21.09 -0.20 -14.18
CA ASP A 162 -21.06 -0.05 -12.73
C ASP A 162 -19.66 0.30 -12.23
N THR A 163 -19.58 1.21 -11.28
CA THR A 163 -18.32 1.61 -10.66
C THR A 163 -17.88 0.58 -9.63
N LEU A 164 -16.61 0.16 -9.70
CA LEU A 164 -15.97 -0.63 -8.64
C LEU A 164 -15.19 0.31 -7.71
N SER A 165 -15.51 0.31 -6.41
CA SER A 165 -14.93 1.27 -5.47
C SER A 165 -14.34 0.62 -4.22
N ARG A 166 -13.18 1.11 -3.77
CA ARG A 166 -12.58 0.77 -2.46
C ARG A 166 -11.69 1.91 -1.95
N ASN A 167 -11.63 2.08 -0.64
CA ASN A 167 -10.56 2.85 -0.01
C ASN A 167 -9.21 2.14 -0.20
N CYS A 168 -8.11 2.90 -0.21
CA CYS A 168 -6.80 2.31 -0.46
C CYS A 168 -6.22 1.48 0.69
N GLN A 169 -6.67 1.71 1.93
CA GLN A 169 -6.17 0.99 3.11
C GLN A 169 -7.25 0.17 3.83
N LEU A 170 -8.49 0.16 3.33
CA LEU A 170 -9.62 -0.51 3.99
C LEU A 170 -10.27 -1.55 3.08
N GLY A 171 -11.08 -2.43 3.68
CA GLY A 171 -11.85 -3.44 2.99
C GLY A 171 -12.88 -2.87 2.00
N ALA A 172 -13.44 -3.76 1.18
CA ALA A 172 -14.50 -3.38 0.24
C ALA A 172 -15.73 -2.83 0.99
N GLY A 173 -16.17 -1.62 0.62
CA GLY A 173 -17.30 -0.94 1.24
C GLY A 173 -16.97 -0.14 2.51
N GLU A 174 -15.77 -0.31 3.07
CA GLU A 174 -15.28 0.45 4.22
C GLU A 174 -14.76 1.83 3.82
N ARG A 175 -14.75 2.76 4.79
CA ARG A 175 -14.34 4.15 4.61
C ARG A 175 -13.61 4.67 5.83
N ALA A 176 -12.75 5.65 5.59
CA ALA A 176 -12.12 6.40 6.67
C ALA A 176 -13.18 7.11 7.52
N MET A 177 -12.86 7.33 8.79
CA MET A 177 -13.71 8.08 9.71
C MET A 177 -14.00 9.47 9.14
N PHE A 178 -15.27 9.90 9.21
CA PHE A 178 -15.77 11.17 8.64
C PHE A 178 -15.76 11.29 7.11
N GLN A 179 -15.36 10.24 6.39
CA GLN A 179 -15.45 10.23 4.92
C GLN A 179 -16.90 9.96 4.48
N GLN A 180 -17.46 10.88 3.70
CA GLN A 180 -18.83 10.73 3.19
C GLN A 180 -18.89 9.69 2.07
N LYS A 181 -20.01 8.94 2.03
CA LYS A 181 -20.31 8.06 0.91
C LYS A 181 -20.67 8.89 -0.31
N ARG A 182 -19.86 8.81 -1.37
CA ARG A 182 -20.20 9.35 -2.68
C ARG A 182 -20.84 8.28 -3.54
N GLN A 183 -21.95 8.63 -4.18
CA GLN A 183 -22.52 7.84 -5.26
C GLN A 183 -21.91 8.32 -6.58
N VAL A 184 -21.24 7.40 -7.27
CA VAL A 184 -20.52 7.68 -8.52
C VAL A 184 -21.30 7.15 -9.73
N ASP A 185 -22.08 6.09 -9.54
CA ASP A 185 -22.96 5.56 -10.58
C ASP A 185 -24.07 6.58 -10.92
N ALA A 186 -24.30 6.76 -12.22
CA ALA A 186 -25.34 7.67 -12.73
C ALA A 186 -26.77 7.26 -12.34
N LEU A 187 -27.00 5.96 -12.12
CA LEU A 187 -28.31 5.43 -11.73
C LEU A 187 -28.24 4.74 -10.37
N ASP A 188 -29.20 5.09 -9.53
CA ASP A 188 -29.47 4.35 -8.29
C ASP A 188 -29.68 2.85 -8.56
N PRO A 189 -29.18 1.97 -7.68
CA PRO A 189 -29.36 0.52 -7.83
C PRO A 189 -30.83 0.10 -7.99
N GLU A 190 -31.73 0.80 -7.31
CA GLU A 190 -33.18 0.56 -7.41
C GLU A 190 -33.72 0.93 -8.79
N VAL A 191 -33.36 2.09 -9.32
CA VAL A 191 -33.74 2.55 -10.66
C VAL A 191 -33.16 1.60 -11.72
N ARG A 192 -31.94 1.09 -11.53
CA ARG A 192 -31.35 0.06 -12.41
C ARG A 192 -32.13 -1.24 -12.39
N ARG A 193 -32.61 -1.71 -11.24
CA ARG A 193 -33.48 -2.91 -11.18
C ARG A 193 -34.74 -2.72 -12.00
N VAL A 194 -35.39 -1.56 -11.90
CA VAL A 194 -36.59 -1.23 -12.69
C VAL A 194 -36.27 -1.21 -14.19
N PHE A 195 -35.19 -0.55 -14.58
CA PHE A 195 -34.79 -0.46 -15.99
C PHE A 195 -34.49 -1.84 -16.59
N ARG A 196 -33.80 -2.73 -15.85
CA ARG A 196 -33.56 -4.12 -16.26
C ARG A 196 -34.86 -4.91 -16.41
N ALA A 197 -35.79 -4.76 -15.48
CA ALA A 197 -37.11 -5.42 -15.58
C ALA A 197 -37.86 -4.96 -16.84
N GLN A 198 -37.78 -3.69 -17.21
CA GLN A 198 -38.40 -3.18 -18.44
C GLN A 198 -37.72 -3.68 -19.71
N GLN A 199 -36.39 -3.80 -19.73
CA GLN A 199 -35.66 -4.35 -20.88
C GLN A 199 -35.89 -5.86 -21.09
N GLY A 200 -36.15 -6.60 -20.02
CA GLY A 200 -36.47 -8.03 -20.08
C GLY A 200 -37.89 -8.36 -20.58
N VAL A 201 -38.81 -7.39 -20.54
CA VAL A 201 -40.23 -7.56 -20.97
C VAL A 201 -40.41 -7.31 -22.48
N GLY A 202 -39.40 -6.77 -23.16
CA GLY A 202 -39.43 -6.47 -24.60
C GLY A 202 -38.84 -7.56 -25.51
N LYS A 203 -38.57 -8.77 -25.01
CA LYS A 203 -38.13 -9.93 -25.80
C LYS A 203 -39.19 -11.02 -25.86
#